data_AF-A0A7R8UD83-F1
#
_entry.id   AF-A0A7R8UD83-F1
#
_cell.length_a   1.000
_cell.length_b   1.000
_cell.length_c   1.000
_cell.angle_alpha   90.00
_cell.angle_beta   90.00
_cell.angle_gamma   90.00
#
_symmetry.space_group_name_H-M   'P 1'
#
loop_
_entity.id
_entity.type
_entity.pdbx_description
1 polymer ?
#
loop_
_entity_poly.entity_id
_entity_poly.type
_entity_poly.pdbx_seq_one_letter_code
_entity_poly.pdbx_strand_id
1 'polypeptide(L)'
;MKRKIEVKKKRKYGFIRFRKTKTKHITPEDYKRNLQHELLGYSNKKTLLLKNDAFPSLFLPKEKTTDSEEQEERTKRLQKRINKAVVNEILEGIREPLEEDVLDEPLLNQVKEKFARTEHENTCLKEENAKLKDELKKTNIEKNDLETKIRNIFTDGQIKKLKNPEKEVKWCEEDIAKSITVYATGARSYKLLLKKNFPFPSVRTLQR
;
A
#
# COMPACT_ATOMS: atom_id res chain seq x y z
N MET A 1 -67.08 26.64 66.92
CA MET A 1 -66.45 25.41 67.45
C MET A 1 -67.05 24.19 66.76
N LYS A 2 -66.24 23.14 66.59
CA LYS A 2 -66.47 21.86 65.88
C LYS A 2 -66.04 21.86 64.42
N ARG A 3 -65.03 21.04 64.12
CA ARG A 3 -65.10 20.06 63.03
C ARG A 3 -64.22 18.85 63.39
N LYS A 4 -64.82 17.68 63.18
CA LYS A 4 -64.39 16.35 63.60
C LYS A 4 -63.12 15.92 62.86
N ILE A 5 -62.22 15.24 63.57
CA ILE A 5 -61.17 14.43 62.96
C ILE A 5 -61.80 13.06 62.68
N GLU A 6 -61.93 12.71 61.41
CA GLU A 6 -62.24 11.35 60.97
C GLU A 6 -61.31 11.03 59.79
N VAL A 7 -60.31 10.18 60.03
CA VAL A 7 -59.58 9.52 58.94
C VAL A 7 -59.71 8.01 59.15
N LYS A 8 -60.68 7.45 58.44
CA LYS A 8 -60.87 6.01 58.26
C LYS A 8 -59.87 5.46 57.24
N LYS A 9 -59.28 4.34 57.65
CA LYS A 9 -58.54 3.29 56.92
C LYS A 9 -58.69 3.27 55.39
N LYS A 10 -57.56 3.14 54.69
CA LYS A 10 -57.48 2.51 53.36
C LYS A 10 -56.64 1.23 53.45
N ARG A 11 -57.30 0.08 53.35
CA ARG A 11 -56.67 -1.14 52.82
C ARG A 11 -56.69 -1.02 51.31
N LYS A 12 -55.55 -1.18 50.62
CA LYS A 12 -55.55 -1.49 49.20
C LYS A 12 -54.30 -2.30 48.84
N TYR A 13 -54.54 -3.57 48.56
CA TYR A 13 -53.63 -4.58 48.04
C TYR A 13 -52.59 -3.99 47.07
N GLY A 14 -51.32 -4.12 47.43
CA GLY A 14 -50.20 -3.88 46.52
C GLY A 14 -49.93 -5.13 45.71
N PHE A 15 -50.36 -5.13 44.45
CA PHE A 15 -49.91 -6.07 43.43
C PHE A 15 -48.37 -5.94 43.32
N ILE A 16 -47.61 -6.95 43.74
CA ILE A 16 -46.16 -6.97 43.58
C ILE A 16 -45.89 -7.09 42.08
N ARG A 17 -45.53 -5.98 41.44
CA ARG A 17 -45.03 -5.98 40.06
C ARG A 17 -43.64 -6.62 40.09
N PHE A 18 -43.52 -7.87 39.64
CA PHE A 18 -42.22 -8.44 39.32
C PHE A 18 -41.54 -7.55 38.26
N ARG A 19 -40.48 -6.86 38.65
CA ARG A 19 -39.65 -6.07 37.72
C ARG A 19 -39.06 -7.06 36.70
N LYS A 20 -39.28 -6.81 35.40
CA LYS A 20 -38.62 -7.54 34.32
C LYS A 20 -37.11 -7.37 34.48
N THR A 21 -36.42 -8.40 34.95
CA THR A 21 -34.96 -8.44 34.97
C THR A 21 -34.48 -8.43 33.52
N LYS A 22 -33.58 -7.51 33.18
CA LYS A 22 -32.94 -7.50 31.86
C LYS A 22 -32.07 -8.75 31.78
N THR A 23 -32.21 -9.54 30.72
CA THR A 23 -31.53 -10.83 30.47
C THR A 23 -30.01 -10.78 30.55
N LYS A 24 -29.40 -9.59 30.57
CA LYS A 24 -27.94 -9.40 30.55
C LYS A 24 -27.22 -9.93 31.79
N HIS A 25 -27.91 -10.08 32.92
CA HIS A 25 -27.28 -10.40 34.21
C HIS A 25 -27.50 -11.84 34.67
N ILE A 26 -28.19 -12.66 33.87
CA ILE A 26 -28.63 -14.01 34.24
C ILE A 26 -28.12 -14.98 33.17
N THR A 27 -27.61 -16.14 33.57
CA THR A 27 -27.08 -17.11 32.62
C THR A 27 -28.22 -17.82 31.87
N PRO A 28 -27.99 -18.35 30.66
CA PRO A 28 -29.01 -19.11 29.91
C PRO A 28 -29.53 -20.33 30.68
N GLU A 29 -28.73 -20.90 31.58
CA GLU A 29 -29.05 -22.09 32.37
C GLU A 29 -30.10 -21.85 33.45
N ASP A 30 -30.24 -20.59 33.88
CA ASP A 30 -31.17 -20.16 34.92
C ASP A 30 -32.62 -20.00 34.42
N TYR A 31 -32.86 -20.21 33.12
CA TYR A 31 -34.19 -20.23 32.53
C TYR A 31 -34.80 -21.64 32.54
N LYS A 32 -36.10 -21.75 32.82
CA LYS A 32 -36.86 -23.00 32.70
C LYS A 32 -37.04 -23.39 31.23
N ARG A 33 -36.68 -24.62 30.87
CA ARG A 33 -36.89 -25.19 29.53
C ARG A 33 -38.37 -25.48 29.30
N ASN A 34 -38.94 -24.96 28.21
CA ASN A 34 -40.32 -25.22 27.82
C ASN A 34 -40.35 -26.30 26.73
N LEU A 35 -40.34 -27.57 27.14
CA LEU A 35 -40.23 -28.73 26.23
C LEU A 35 -41.35 -28.77 25.19
N GLN A 36 -42.57 -28.40 25.57
CA GLN A 36 -43.72 -28.37 24.67
C GLN A 36 -43.50 -27.42 23.49
N HIS A 37 -42.91 -26.24 23.73
CA HIS A 37 -42.64 -25.28 22.67
C HIS A 37 -41.50 -25.71 21.76
N GLU A 38 -40.49 -26.38 22.32
CA GLU A 38 -39.38 -26.93 21.57
C GLU A 38 -39.85 -28.03 20.61
N LEU A 39 -40.72 -28.93 21.08
CA LEU A 39 -41.30 -30.00 20.25
C LEU A 39 -42.24 -29.48 19.16
N LEU A 40 -42.95 -28.36 19.41
CA LEU A 40 -43.83 -27.71 18.43
C LEU A 40 -43.10 -26.72 17.50
N GLY A 41 -41.79 -26.54 17.65
CA GLY A 41 -40.98 -25.67 16.77
C GLY A 41 -41.21 -24.17 16.94
N TYR A 42 -41.84 -23.72 18.04
CA TYR A 42 -42.10 -22.30 18.29
C TYR A 42 -40.89 -21.62 18.96
N SER A 43 -40.33 -20.58 18.33
CA SER A 43 -39.20 -19.79 18.87
C SER A 43 -39.66 -18.67 19.82
N ASN A 44 -40.08 -19.03 21.03
CA ASN A 44 -40.71 -18.06 21.93
C ASN A 44 -39.68 -17.21 22.72
N LYS A 45 -39.11 -16.18 22.08
CA LYS A 45 -38.15 -15.25 22.74
C LYS A 45 -38.77 -14.40 23.86
N LYS A 46 -40.10 -14.37 24.00
CA LYS A 46 -40.83 -13.45 24.90
C LYS A 46 -41.34 -14.09 26.20
N THR A 47 -41.19 -15.40 26.39
CA THR A 47 -41.78 -16.14 27.51
C THR A 47 -40.79 -17.03 28.27
N LEU A 48 -39.50 -16.68 28.24
CA LEU A 48 -38.49 -17.35 29.06
C LEU A 48 -38.81 -17.11 30.55
N LEU A 49 -39.28 -18.15 31.24
CA LEU A 49 -39.55 -18.13 32.67
C LEU A 49 -38.27 -18.45 33.41
N LEU A 50 -37.94 -17.68 34.44
CA LEU A 50 -36.80 -17.95 35.30
C LEU A 50 -37.08 -19.15 36.22
N LYS A 51 -36.03 -19.88 36.60
CA LYS A 51 -36.10 -20.81 37.74
C LYS A 51 -36.33 -20.04 39.04
N ASN A 52 -36.84 -20.71 40.07
CA ASN A 52 -37.19 -20.03 41.33
C ASN A 52 -35.93 -19.68 42.16
N ASP A 53 -34.84 -20.39 41.92
CA ASP A 53 -33.50 -20.26 42.51
C ASP A 53 -32.55 -19.42 41.65
N ALA A 54 -33.01 -18.93 40.50
CA ALA A 54 -32.18 -18.14 39.59
C ALA A 54 -31.84 -16.77 40.19
N PHE A 55 -30.55 -16.44 40.23
CA PHE A 55 -30.03 -15.16 40.72
C PHE A 55 -29.05 -14.55 39.71
N PRO A 56 -28.90 -13.20 39.66
CA PRO A 56 -28.04 -12.55 38.67
C PRO A 56 -26.56 -12.70 39.06
N SER A 57 -25.86 -13.67 38.47
CA SER A 57 -24.47 -14.03 38.82
C SER A 57 -23.41 -13.52 37.83
N LEU A 58 -23.81 -13.03 36.66
CA LEU A 58 -22.92 -12.88 35.50
C LEU A 58 -21.82 -11.81 35.64
N PHE A 59 -22.02 -10.81 36.51
CA PHE A 59 -21.05 -9.72 36.75
C PHE A 59 -20.65 -9.58 38.21
N LEU A 60 -20.68 -10.68 38.96
CA LEU A 60 -20.07 -10.67 40.29
C LEU A 60 -18.54 -10.53 40.13
N PRO A 61 -17.88 -9.67 40.92
CA PRO A 61 -16.43 -9.60 40.96
C PRO A 61 -15.89 -11.00 41.23
N LYS A 62 -15.12 -11.56 40.30
CA LYS A 62 -14.40 -12.81 40.56
C LYS A 62 -13.35 -12.54 41.63
N GLU A 63 -13.15 -13.49 42.54
CA GLU A 63 -12.13 -13.37 43.57
C GLU A 63 -10.76 -13.05 42.93
N LYS A 64 -10.05 -12.12 43.61
CA LYS A 64 -8.96 -11.30 43.10
C LYS A 64 -7.93 -12.09 42.30
N THR A 65 -7.68 -11.68 41.06
CA THR A 65 -6.45 -12.02 40.37
C THR A 65 -5.27 -11.35 41.08
N THR A 66 -4.14 -12.03 41.09
CA THR A 66 -2.90 -11.76 41.83
C THR A 66 -2.54 -10.28 41.95
N ASP A 67 -2.02 -9.86 43.11
CA ASP A 67 -1.54 -8.48 43.42
C ASP A 67 -0.69 -7.84 42.31
N SER A 68 -0.04 -8.65 41.48
CA SER A 68 0.70 -8.23 40.28
C SER A 68 -0.16 -7.49 39.24
N GLU A 69 -1.41 -7.90 39.00
CA GLU A 69 -2.29 -7.27 38.00
C GLU A 69 -2.81 -5.91 38.49
N GLU A 70 -3.16 -5.81 39.77
CA GLU A 70 -3.55 -4.53 40.39
C GLU A 70 -2.37 -3.54 40.42
N GLN A 71 -1.16 -4.02 40.70
CA GLN A 71 0.06 -3.21 40.65
C GLN A 71 0.35 -2.74 39.23
N GLU A 72 0.24 -3.60 38.22
CA GLU A 72 0.38 -3.21 36.81
C GLU A 72 -0.68 -2.20 36.39
N GLU A 73 -1.91 -2.36 36.81
CA GLU A 73 -2.96 -1.39 36.48
C GLU A 73 -2.69 -0.03 37.15
N ARG A 74 -2.17 -0.05 38.38
CA ARG A 74 -1.77 1.15 39.11
C ARG A 74 -0.59 1.85 38.46
N THR A 75 0.43 1.13 38.00
CA THR A 75 1.57 1.73 37.26
C THR A 75 1.13 2.28 35.91
N LYS A 76 0.26 1.57 35.17
CA LYS A 76 -0.34 2.05 33.92
C LYS A 76 -1.14 3.35 34.13
N ARG A 77 -1.89 3.45 35.22
CA ARG A 77 -2.62 4.69 35.58
C ARG A 77 -1.68 5.84 35.93
N LEU A 78 -0.59 5.55 36.65
CA LEU A 78 0.44 6.55 36.97
C LEU A 78 1.14 7.06 35.70
N GLN A 79 1.52 6.15 34.80
CA GLN A 79 2.17 6.48 33.54
C GLN A 79 1.27 7.34 32.65
N LYS A 80 -0.04 7.05 32.59
CA LYS A 80 -1.00 7.89 31.87
C LYS A 80 -1.09 9.31 32.43
N ARG A 81 -0.97 9.50 33.75
CA ARG A 81 -0.95 10.83 34.37
C ARG A 81 0.32 11.59 34.01
N ILE A 82 1.48 10.91 34.05
CA ILE A 82 2.76 11.48 33.66
C ILE A 82 2.72 11.88 32.19
N ASN A 83 2.30 10.99 31.30
CA ASN A 83 2.21 11.28 29.86
C ASN A 83 1.23 12.43 29.58
N LYS A 84 0.11 12.51 30.31
CA LYS A 84 -0.82 13.63 30.18
C LYS A 84 -0.20 14.95 30.66
N ALA A 85 0.56 14.93 31.75
CA ALA A 85 1.28 16.10 32.24
C ALA A 85 2.34 16.57 31.23
N VAL A 86 3.12 15.63 30.67
CA VAL A 86 4.11 15.92 29.62
C VAL A 86 3.46 16.48 28.35
N VAL A 87 2.34 15.91 27.91
CA VAL A 87 1.60 16.45 26.74
C VAL A 87 1.07 17.85 27.04
N ASN A 88 0.54 18.10 28.23
CA ASN A 88 0.10 19.43 28.62
C ASN A 88 1.26 20.42 28.69
N GLU A 89 2.41 20.01 29.22
CA GLU A 89 3.63 20.83 29.27
C GLU A 89 4.15 21.15 27.85
N ILE A 90 4.13 20.19 26.93
CA ILE A 90 4.45 20.42 25.52
C ILE A 90 3.44 21.39 24.88
N LEU A 91 2.15 21.21 25.15
CA LEU A 91 1.10 22.09 24.62
C LEU A 91 1.18 23.51 25.21
N GLU A 92 1.56 23.65 26.47
CA GLU A 92 1.78 24.94 27.12
C GLU A 92 3.09 25.59 26.67
N GLY A 93 4.14 24.81 26.37
CA GLY A 93 5.37 25.29 25.75
C GLY A 93 5.22 25.72 24.30
N ILE A 94 4.27 25.14 23.55
CA ILE A 94 3.86 25.63 22.22
C ILE A 94 2.96 26.87 22.34
N ARG A 95 2.38 27.13 23.51
CA ARG A 95 1.57 28.31 23.83
C ARG A 95 2.44 29.50 24.26
N GLU A 96 3.63 29.63 23.67
CA GLU A 96 4.15 30.97 23.46
C GLU A 96 3.08 31.74 22.64
N PRO A 97 2.85 33.03 22.93
CA PRO A 97 2.21 33.85 21.93
C PRO A 97 3.05 33.64 20.68
N LEU A 98 2.43 33.11 19.62
CA LEU A 98 2.84 33.56 18.30
C LEU A 98 2.68 35.08 18.40
N GLU A 99 3.76 35.78 18.78
CA GLU A 99 4.13 36.94 18.02
C GLU A 99 3.92 36.45 16.59
N GLU A 100 2.92 37.01 15.91
CA GLU A 100 2.92 36.93 14.46
C GLU A 100 4.27 37.50 14.09
N ASP A 101 5.28 36.62 13.99
CA ASP A 101 6.51 36.87 13.30
C ASP A 101 5.97 37.33 11.97
N VAL A 102 5.99 38.65 11.80
CA VAL A 102 5.78 39.31 10.54
C VAL A 102 6.94 38.76 9.72
N LEU A 103 6.74 37.57 9.14
CA LEU A 103 7.61 37.00 8.14
C LEU A 103 7.75 38.11 7.13
N ASP A 104 8.92 38.74 7.09
CA ASP A 104 9.19 39.91 6.27
C ASP A 104 8.52 39.68 4.92
N GLU A 105 7.41 40.39 4.67
CA GLU A 105 6.57 40.26 3.48
C GLU A 105 7.38 40.20 2.16
N PRO A 106 8.52 40.94 2.02
CA PRO A 106 9.42 40.79 0.88
C PRO A 106 10.09 39.42 0.74
N LEU A 107 10.45 38.75 1.84
CA LEU A 107 11.05 37.42 1.82
C LEU A 107 10.05 36.36 1.37
N LEU A 108 8.80 36.46 1.84
CA LEU A 108 7.71 35.58 1.44
C LEU A 108 7.40 35.72 -0.06
N ASN A 109 7.42 36.94 -0.58
CA ASN A 109 7.25 37.19 -2.01
C ASN A 109 8.43 36.65 -2.84
N GLN A 110 9.67 36.79 -2.37
CA GLN A 110 10.83 36.18 -3.03
C GLN A 110 10.74 34.65 -3.09
N VAL A 111 10.29 34.00 -2.01
CA VAL A 111 10.13 32.54 -1.98
C VAL A 111 9.03 32.09 -2.93
N LYS A 112 7.88 32.78 -2.95
CA LYS A 112 6.78 32.50 -3.88
C LYS A 112 7.22 32.65 -5.33
N GLU A 113 7.97 33.70 -5.65
CA GLU A 113 8.52 33.89 -7.01
C GLU A 113 9.51 32.78 -7.39
N LYS A 114 10.44 32.43 -6.49
CA LYS A 114 11.38 31.33 -6.74
C LYS A 114 10.66 29.99 -6.92
N PHE A 115 9.63 29.73 -6.14
CA PHE A 115 8.81 28.53 -6.26
C PHE A 115 8.09 28.50 -7.61
N ALA A 116 7.44 29.59 -8.02
CA ALA A 116 6.77 29.69 -9.31
C ALA A 116 7.74 29.49 -10.49
N ARG A 117 8.94 30.07 -10.43
CA ARG A 117 10.01 29.86 -11.44
C ARG A 117 10.43 28.39 -11.50
N THR A 118 10.64 27.77 -10.35
CA THR A 118 11.06 26.37 -10.24
C THR A 118 9.96 25.42 -10.72
N GLU A 119 8.69 25.69 -10.42
CA GLU A 119 7.58 24.90 -10.94
C GLU A 119 7.47 25.03 -12.46
N HIS A 120 7.59 26.25 -12.98
CA HIS A 120 7.59 26.47 -14.43
C HIS A 120 8.74 25.71 -15.11
N GLU A 121 9.95 25.81 -14.58
CA GLU A 121 11.10 25.06 -15.09
C GLU A 121 10.85 23.54 -15.05
N ASN A 122 10.31 23.01 -13.96
CA ASN A 122 9.95 21.60 -13.87
C ASN A 122 8.89 21.19 -14.89
N THR A 123 7.92 22.06 -15.20
CA THR A 123 6.93 21.78 -16.25
C THR A 123 7.58 21.73 -17.63
N CYS A 124 8.43 22.70 -17.96
CA CYS A 124 9.17 22.74 -19.22
C CYS A 124 10.09 21.51 -19.36
N LEU A 125 10.84 21.16 -18.32
CA LEU A 125 11.71 19.99 -18.31
C LEU A 125 10.93 18.68 -18.44
N LYS A 126 9.72 18.57 -17.87
CA LYS A 126 8.86 17.38 -18.04
C LYS A 126 8.40 17.24 -19.49
N GLU A 127 8.02 18.34 -20.13
CA GLU A 127 7.62 18.35 -21.54
C GLU A 127 8.78 17.99 -22.46
N GLU A 128 9.97 18.55 -22.22
CA GLU A 128 11.18 18.19 -22.97
C GLU A 128 11.54 16.72 -22.80
N ASN A 129 11.49 16.20 -21.57
CA ASN A 129 11.68 14.78 -21.31
C ASN A 129 10.65 13.91 -22.03
N ALA A 130 9.41 14.37 -22.18
CA ALA A 130 8.39 13.65 -22.95
C ALA A 130 8.75 13.62 -24.44
N LYS A 131 9.13 14.76 -25.01
CA LYS A 131 9.58 14.86 -26.42
C LYS A 131 10.79 13.97 -26.68
N LEU A 132 11.83 14.06 -25.84
CA LEU A 132 13.03 13.23 -25.95
C LEU A 132 12.73 11.74 -25.84
N LYS A 133 11.80 11.34 -24.95
CA LYS A 133 11.35 9.95 -24.85
C LYS A 133 10.67 9.47 -26.13
N ASP A 134 9.86 10.32 -26.76
CA ASP A 134 9.18 9.95 -28.01
C ASP A 134 10.14 9.91 -29.19
N GLU A 135 11.13 10.80 -29.25
CA GLU A 135 12.23 10.73 -30.21
C GLU A 135 13.08 9.47 -30.03
N LEU A 136 13.40 9.10 -28.79
CA LEU A 136 14.09 7.84 -28.49
C LEU A 136 13.28 6.62 -28.94
N LYS A 137 11.95 6.62 -28.76
CA LYS A 137 11.11 5.52 -29.26
C LYS A 137 11.15 5.44 -30.79
N LYS A 138 10.98 6.57 -31.47
CA LYS A 138 11.01 6.63 -32.95
C LYS A 138 12.34 6.13 -33.50
N THR A 139 13.44 6.68 -33.02
CA THR A 139 14.79 6.27 -33.43
C THR A 139 15.07 4.79 -33.12
N ASN A 140 14.56 4.26 -32.02
CA ASN A 140 14.73 2.84 -31.69
C ASN A 140 13.92 1.92 -32.63
N ILE A 141 12.71 2.32 -33.03
CA ILE A 141 11.92 1.59 -34.04
C ILE A 141 12.68 1.57 -35.37
N GLU A 142 13.12 2.73 -35.84
CA GLU A 142 13.89 2.84 -37.09
C GLU A 142 15.18 2.00 -37.05
N LYS A 143 15.88 2.02 -35.91
CA LYS A 143 17.08 1.21 -35.71
C LYS A 143 16.79 -0.29 -35.80
N ASN A 144 15.69 -0.76 -35.20
CA ASN A 144 15.29 -2.16 -35.26
C ASN A 144 14.89 -2.57 -36.69
N ASP A 145 14.15 -1.71 -37.39
CA ASP A 145 13.76 -1.94 -38.78
C ASP A 145 15.00 -1.99 -39.70
N LEU A 146 16.00 -1.15 -39.47
CA LEU A 146 17.26 -1.23 -40.20
C LEU A 146 18.05 -2.50 -39.83
N GLU A 147 18.09 -2.89 -38.56
CA GLU A 147 18.79 -4.11 -38.13
C GLU A 147 18.17 -5.36 -38.75
N THR A 148 16.84 -5.44 -38.86
CA THR A 148 16.16 -6.56 -39.53
C THR A 148 16.48 -6.60 -41.03
N LYS A 149 16.47 -5.46 -41.72
CA LYS A 149 16.86 -5.38 -43.15
C LYS A 149 18.32 -5.80 -43.36
N ILE A 150 19.23 -5.40 -42.48
CA ILE A 150 20.65 -5.78 -42.55
C ILE A 150 20.83 -7.28 -42.33
N ARG A 151 20.09 -7.90 -41.39
CA ARG A 151 20.10 -9.35 -41.15
C ARG A 151 19.64 -10.18 -42.34
N ASN A 152 18.79 -9.61 -43.20
CA ASN A 152 18.37 -10.29 -44.43
C ASN A 152 19.47 -10.33 -45.50
N ILE A 153 20.43 -9.41 -45.46
CA ILE A 153 21.50 -9.28 -46.47
C ILE A 153 22.80 -9.92 -45.99
N PHE A 154 23.15 -9.67 -44.73
CA PHE A 154 24.42 -10.06 -44.13
C PHE A 154 24.21 -11.12 -43.06
N THR A 155 25.21 -11.96 -42.87
CA THR A 155 25.24 -12.93 -41.77
C THR A 155 25.65 -12.29 -40.45
N ASP A 156 25.44 -12.99 -39.34
CA ASP A 156 25.77 -12.47 -38.01
C ASP A 156 27.26 -12.15 -37.83
N GLY A 157 28.16 -12.92 -38.45
CA GLY A 157 29.60 -12.64 -38.40
C GLY A 157 29.96 -11.34 -39.12
N GLN A 158 29.36 -11.12 -40.29
CA GLN A 158 29.51 -9.88 -41.05
C GLN A 158 28.92 -8.68 -40.30
N ILE A 159 27.76 -8.84 -39.66
CA ILE A 159 27.14 -7.81 -38.84
C ILE A 159 28.01 -7.47 -37.62
N LYS A 160 28.62 -8.47 -36.97
CA LYS A 160 29.58 -8.23 -35.88
C LYS A 160 30.76 -7.40 -36.34
N LYS A 161 31.27 -7.66 -37.55
CA LYS A 161 32.36 -6.87 -38.17
C LYS A 161 31.91 -5.44 -38.49
N LEU A 162 30.68 -5.25 -38.98
CA LEU A 162 30.11 -3.91 -39.21
C LEU A 162 29.92 -3.11 -37.91
N LYS A 163 29.45 -3.75 -36.84
CA LYS A 163 29.28 -3.11 -35.53
C LYS A 163 30.62 -2.74 -34.88
N ASN A 164 31.67 -3.51 -35.13
CA ASN A 164 33.01 -3.29 -34.58
C ASN A 164 34.09 -3.47 -35.67
N PRO A 165 34.36 -2.46 -36.50
CA PRO A 165 35.23 -2.61 -37.68
C PRO A 165 36.67 -2.94 -37.31
N GLU A 166 37.16 -2.47 -36.17
CA GLU A 166 38.55 -2.71 -35.73
C GLU A 166 38.77 -4.12 -35.17
N LYS A 167 37.73 -4.76 -34.62
CA LYS A 167 37.89 -6.06 -33.97
C LYS A 167 38.00 -7.17 -35.01
N GLU A 168 38.89 -8.13 -34.76
CA GLU A 168 38.94 -9.36 -35.53
C GLU A 168 37.72 -10.21 -35.21
N VAL A 169 37.10 -10.77 -36.26
CA VAL A 169 35.93 -11.64 -36.15
C VAL A 169 36.33 -13.03 -36.55
N LYS A 170 35.92 -14.02 -35.73
CA LYS A 170 35.97 -15.43 -36.11
C LYS A 170 34.82 -15.69 -37.09
N TRP A 171 35.17 -15.95 -38.34
CA TRP A 171 34.22 -16.26 -39.41
C TRP A 171 33.65 -17.66 -39.21
N CYS A 172 32.33 -17.80 -39.35
CA CYS A 172 31.72 -19.13 -39.39
C CYS A 172 31.85 -19.74 -40.79
N GLU A 173 31.58 -21.04 -40.90
CA GLU A 173 31.67 -21.77 -42.17
C GLU A 173 30.76 -21.18 -43.24
N GLU A 174 29.57 -20.71 -42.87
CA GLU A 174 28.63 -20.06 -43.79
C GLU A 174 29.20 -18.75 -44.36
N ASP A 175 29.86 -17.94 -43.53
CA ASP A 175 30.50 -16.68 -43.96
C ASP A 175 31.63 -16.95 -44.95
N ILE A 176 32.44 -17.98 -44.67
CA ILE A 176 33.53 -18.41 -45.54
C ILE A 176 32.96 -18.92 -46.86
N ALA A 177 31.95 -19.80 -46.84
CA ALA A 177 31.32 -20.35 -48.03
C ALA A 177 30.74 -19.24 -48.94
N LYS A 178 29.95 -18.31 -48.39
CA LYS A 178 29.41 -17.16 -49.13
C LYS A 178 30.52 -16.30 -49.73
N SER A 179 31.59 -16.08 -48.98
CA SER A 179 32.74 -15.30 -49.43
C SER A 179 33.53 -15.99 -50.54
N ILE A 180 33.68 -17.32 -50.49
CA ILE A 180 34.27 -18.12 -51.57
C ILE A 180 33.43 -17.98 -52.84
N THR A 181 32.10 -18.08 -52.76
CA THR A 181 31.20 -17.91 -53.92
C THR A 181 31.38 -16.55 -54.60
N VAL A 182 31.45 -15.46 -53.81
CA VAL A 182 31.69 -14.11 -54.35
C VAL A 182 33.09 -14.00 -54.96
N TYR A 183 34.11 -14.56 -54.29
CA TYR A 183 35.48 -14.54 -54.79
C TYR A 183 35.63 -15.33 -56.11
N ALA A 184 34.99 -16.49 -56.21
CA ALA A 184 34.96 -17.33 -57.40
C ALA A 184 34.25 -16.65 -58.58
N THR A 185 33.20 -15.87 -58.30
CA THR A 185 32.50 -15.07 -59.30
C THR A 185 33.40 -13.95 -59.84
N GLY A 186 34.27 -13.38 -59.00
CA GLY A 186 35.27 -12.41 -59.44
C GLY A 186 36.26 -11.99 -58.34
N ALA A 187 37.53 -12.39 -58.48
CA ALA A 187 38.56 -12.02 -57.51
C ALA A 187 38.83 -10.50 -57.46
N ARG A 188 38.67 -9.79 -58.59
CA ARG A 188 38.87 -8.33 -58.66
C ARG A 188 37.75 -7.57 -57.94
N SER A 189 36.49 -7.97 -58.14
CA SER A 189 35.35 -7.35 -57.46
C SER A 189 35.39 -7.62 -55.95
N TYR A 190 35.74 -8.83 -55.54
CA TYR A 190 35.94 -9.15 -54.12
C TYR A 190 36.98 -8.25 -53.44
N LYS A 191 38.16 -8.10 -54.06
CA LYS A 191 39.22 -7.21 -53.55
C LYS A 191 38.78 -5.75 -53.50
N LEU A 192 37.99 -5.29 -54.47
CA LEU A 192 37.44 -3.94 -54.47
C LEU A 192 36.48 -3.73 -53.29
N LEU A 193 35.56 -4.66 -53.06
CA LEU A 193 34.62 -4.60 -51.94
C LEU A 193 35.35 -4.60 -50.60
N LEU A 194 36.38 -5.43 -50.44
CA LEU A 194 37.21 -5.45 -49.24
C LEU A 194 37.91 -4.10 -48.99
N LYS A 195 38.44 -3.45 -50.05
CA LYS A 195 39.00 -2.08 -49.96
C LYS A 195 37.95 -1.03 -49.60
N LYS A 196 36.67 -1.28 -49.87
CA LYS A 196 35.54 -0.43 -49.48
C LYS A 196 34.98 -0.80 -48.09
N ASN A 197 35.74 -1.56 -47.30
CA ASN A 197 35.38 -1.99 -45.95
C ASN A 197 34.11 -2.86 -45.90
N PHE A 198 33.81 -3.59 -46.97
CA PHE A 198 32.79 -4.63 -46.87
C PHE A 198 33.22 -5.71 -45.85
N PRO A 199 32.27 -6.26 -45.08
CA PRO A 199 32.56 -7.21 -44.02
C PRO A 199 32.81 -8.60 -44.61
N PHE A 200 33.94 -8.76 -45.29
CA PHE A 200 34.39 -10.03 -45.84
C PHE A 200 35.68 -10.49 -45.14
N PRO A 201 35.93 -11.80 -45.06
CA PRO A 201 37.21 -12.34 -44.62
C PRO A 201 38.34 -11.88 -45.55
N SER A 202 39.57 -11.90 -45.05
CA SER A 202 40.72 -11.60 -45.91
C SER A 202 40.91 -12.72 -46.93
N VAL A 203 41.51 -12.42 -48.10
CA VAL A 203 41.82 -13.45 -49.11
C VAL A 203 42.71 -14.55 -48.53
N ARG A 204 43.65 -14.20 -47.64
CA ARG A 204 44.50 -15.17 -46.94
C ARG A 204 43.69 -16.12 -46.06
N THR A 205 42.61 -15.63 -45.45
CA THR A 205 41.69 -16.43 -44.65
C THR A 205 40.90 -17.42 -45.51
N LEU A 206 40.54 -17.04 -46.74
CA LEU A 206 39.84 -17.92 -47.68
C LEU A 206 40.70 -19.04 -48.26
N GLN A 207 42.03 -18.85 -48.28
CA GLN A 207 43.00 -19.78 -48.87
C GLN A 207 43.59 -20.78 -47.86
N ARG A 208 43.14 -20.71 -46.61
CA ARG A 208 43.64 -21.53 -45.51
C ARG A 208 42.86 -22.83 -45.40
#